data_AF-A0A1Y5H767-F1
#
_entry.id   AF-A0A1Y5H767-F1
#
_cell.length_a   1.000
_cell.length_b   1.000
_cell.length_c   1.000
_cell.angle_alpha   90.00
_cell.angle_beta   90.00
_cell.angle_gamma   90.00
#
_symmetry.space_group_name_H-M   'P 1'
#
loop_
_entity.id
_entity.type
_entity.pdbx_description
1 polymer ?
#
loop_
_entity_poly.entity_id
_entity_poly.type
_entity_poly.pdbx_seq_one_letter_code
_entity_poly.pdbx_strand_id
1 'polypeptide(L)'
;MNDTICTLVDNSPVGANVTSSDSLDLSRLHNSFDVINQRYFGNAISASIIWQVPKGLVSINKGTPSLELNATEQIEFEQATKAIESGHIQKALALLTPLADKGHGDSELLVCHMLKRNQNTDWQVYARAYNQHFVTEMMSPAACYYPESRVIAIHPHLHEREVPMFVLRYLIYHECCHQMINSTEAIPHPPEFMEYELKAPFRDKALLWLDKEGFPTLHSAQAPLPAPLQ
;
A
#
# COMPACT_ATOMS: atom_id res chain seq x y z
N MET A 1 -16.80 -58.25 40.25
CA MET A 1 -16.71 -56.78 40.22
C MET A 1 -16.55 -56.43 38.75
N ASN A 2 -17.65 -56.41 37.98
CA ASN A 2 -18.44 -55.22 37.61
C ASN A 2 -17.50 -54.13 37.05
N ASP A 3 -17.50 -53.73 35.78
CA ASP A 3 -18.54 -53.64 34.73
C ASP A 3 -17.88 -53.78 33.34
N THR A 4 -18.36 -54.60 32.40
CA THR A 4 -19.44 -54.38 31.40
C THR A 4 -19.07 -53.40 30.25
N ILE A 5 -18.73 -53.97 29.08
CA ILE A 5 -19.27 -53.76 27.70
C ILE A 5 -19.42 -52.27 27.22
N CYS A 6 -19.04 -51.78 26.03
CA CYS A 6 -19.18 -52.29 24.66
C CYS A 6 -18.37 -51.41 23.69
N THR A 7 -17.97 -52.01 22.57
CA THR A 7 -17.70 -51.40 21.26
C THR A 7 -18.76 -50.37 20.82
N LEU A 8 -18.38 -49.40 19.97
CA LEU A 8 -18.95 -49.21 18.63
C LEU A 8 -18.22 -48.08 17.86
N VAL A 9 -17.97 -48.35 16.59
CA VAL A 9 -17.51 -47.43 15.54
C VAL A 9 -18.66 -46.47 15.23
N ASP A 10 -18.39 -45.18 15.01
CA ASP A 10 -19.32 -44.35 14.26
C ASP A 10 -18.62 -43.36 13.31
N ASN A 11 -18.94 -43.53 12.03
CA ASN A 11 -18.59 -42.68 10.91
C ASN A 11 -19.70 -41.63 10.78
N SER A 12 -19.40 -40.34 10.88
CA SER A 12 -20.19 -39.28 10.24
C SER A 12 -19.46 -37.92 10.22
N PRO A 13 -19.78 -37.06 9.25
CA PRO A 13 -18.85 -36.07 8.71
C PRO A 13 -18.80 -34.78 9.55
N VAL A 14 -17.63 -34.16 9.55
CA VAL A 14 -17.43 -32.80 10.06
C VAL A 14 -18.05 -31.82 9.07
N GLY A 15 -19.38 -31.67 9.15
CA GLY A 15 -20.09 -30.54 8.57
C GLY A 15 -19.86 -29.32 9.44
N ALA A 16 -19.01 -28.40 8.99
CA ALA A 16 -18.90 -27.08 9.60
C ALA A 16 -20.26 -26.37 9.44
N ASN A 17 -20.94 -26.13 10.56
CA ASN A 17 -22.13 -25.29 10.61
C ASN A 17 -21.72 -23.85 10.29
N VAL A 18 -21.79 -23.48 9.01
CA VAL A 18 -21.76 -22.08 8.56
C VAL A 18 -23.02 -21.41 9.11
N THR A 19 -22.85 -20.39 9.95
CA THR A 19 -23.99 -19.73 10.60
C THR A 19 -24.81 -18.93 9.58
N SER A 20 -26.09 -18.70 9.86
CA SER A 20 -26.98 -17.97 8.92
C SER A 20 -26.48 -16.54 8.62
N SER A 21 -25.74 -15.92 9.54
CA SER A 21 -25.11 -14.61 9.33
C SER A 21 -24.04 -14.66 8.24
N ASP A 22 -23.14 -15.65 8.29
CA ASP A 22 -22.07 -15.81 7.31
C ASP A 22 -22.63 -16.01 5.90
N SER A 23 -23.75 -16.74 5.78
CA SER A 23 -24.43 -16.98 4.50
C SER A 23 -25.04 -15.70 3.88
N LEU A 24 -25.62 -14.82 4.72
CA LEU A 24 -26.18 -13.55 4.28
C LEU A 24 -25.08 -12.56 3.87
N ASP A 25 -23.94 -12.60 4.56
CA ASP A 25 -22.81 -11.71 4.27
C ASP A 25 -22.06 -12.09 2.99
N LEU A 26 -21.89 -13.38 2.72
CA LEU A 26 -21.45 -13.88 1.41
C LEU A 26 -22.43 -13.49 0.30
N SER A 27 -23.74 -13.57 0.57
CA SER A 27 -24.76 -13.20 -0.42
C SER A 27 -24.71 -11.71 -0.77
N ARG A 28 -24.46 -10.83 0.22
CA ARG A 28 -24.27 -9.38 -0.01
C ARG A 28 -23.03 -9.08 -0.83
N LEU A 29 -21.94 -9.81 -0.59
CA LEU A 29 -20.70 -9.70 -1.34
C LEU A 29 -20.90 -10.11 -2.80
N HIS A 30 -21.53 -11.26 -3.04
CA HIS A 30 -21.84 -11.77 -4.38
C HIS A 30 -22.78 -10.83 -5.13
N ASN A 31 -23.85 -10.37 -4.50
CA ASN A 31 -24.78 -9.41 -5.12
C ASN A 31 -24.06 -8.11 -5.52
N SER A 32 -23.16 -7.61 -4.66
CA SER A 32 -22.38 -6.41 -4.97
C SER A 32 -21.45 -6.63 -6.16
N PHE A 33 -20.83 -7.81 -6.27
CA PHE A 33 -20.05 -8.19 -7.44
C PHE A 33 -20.89 -8.22 -8.72
N ASP A 34 -22.03 -8.90 -8.70
CA ASP A 34 -22.92 -9.01 -9.86
C ASP A 34 -23.38 -7.64 -10.35
N VAL A 35 -23.79 -6.76 -9.43
CA VAL A 35 -24.22 -5.40 -9.77
C VAL A 35 -23.09 -4.60 -10.42
N ILE A 36 -21.86 -4.70 -9.90
CA ILE A 36 -20.71 -3.98 -10.44
C ILE A 36 -20.32 -4.53 -11.82
N ASN A 37 -20.20 -5.85 -11.94
CA ASN A 37 -19.86 -6.53 -13.18
C ASN A 37 -20.88 -6.22 -14.29
N GLN A 38 -22.17 -6.33 -13.99
CA GLN A 38 -23.23 -6.02 -14.95
C GLN A 38 -23.20 -4.56 -15.37
N ARG A 39 -23.12 -3.63 -14.41
CA ARG A 39 -23.29 -2.20 -14.68
C ARG A 39 -22.09 -1.57 -15.38
N TYR A 40 -20.89 -1.99 -15.05
CA TYR A 40 -19.67 -1.31 -15.48
C TYR A 40 -18.81 -2.13 -16.45
N PHE A 41 -18.96 -3.45 -16.46
CA PHE A 41 -18.15 -4.35 -17.26
C PHE A 41 -18.98 -5.21 -18.21
N GLY A 42 -20.31 -5.02 -18.26
CA GLY A 42 -21.18 -5.76 -19.18
C GLY A 42 -21.15 -7.27 -18.97
N ASN A 43 -20.94 -7.73 -17.72
CA ASN A 43 -20.73 -9.14 -17.37
C ASN A 43 -19.47 -9.78 -17.97
N ALA A 44 -18.49 -8.98 -18.40
CA ALA A 44 -17.22 -9.49 -18.93
C ALA A 44 -16.32 -10.10 -17.85
N ILE A 45 -16.51 -9.74 -16.59
CA ILE A 45 -15.66 -10.22 -15.49
C ILE A 45 -16.06 -11.65 -15.12
N SER A 46 -15.09 -12.55 -15.15
CA SER A 46 -15.22 -13.94 -14.71
C SER A 46 -14.35 -14.14 -13.49
N ALA A 47 -14.93 -13.97 -12.30
CA ALA A 47 -14.24 -14.16 -11.03
C ALA A 47 -15.20 -14.66 -9.95
N SER A 48 -14.66 -15.35 -8.95
CA SER A 48 -15.34 -15.57 -7.67
C SER A 48 -14.88 -14.51 -6.67
N ILE A 49 -15.75 -14.14 -5.73
CA ILE A 49 -15.42 -13.15 -4.69
C ILE A 49 -15.63 -13.75 -3.30
N ILE A 50 -14.67 -13.53 -2.42
CA ILE A 50 -14.62 -14.14 -1.08
C ILE A 50 -14.09 -13.16 -0.03
N TRP A 51 -14.49 -13.37 1.22
CA TRP A 51 -13.82 -12.77 2.38
C TRP A 51 -12.55 -13.57 2.69
N GLN A 52 -11.39 -12.98 2.43
CA GLN A 52 -10.10 -13.60 2.68
C GLN A 52 -9.04 -12.50 2.80
N VAL A 53 -8.12 -12.64 3.77
CA VAL A 53 -6.98 -11.73 3.88
C VAL A 53 -6.13 -11.85 2.61
N PRO A 54 -5.94 -10.76 1.85
CA PRO A 54 -5.07 -10.78 0.68
C PRO A 54 -3.66 -11.26 1.03
N LYS A 55 -3.07 -12.09 0.16
CA LYS A 55 -1.76 -12.70 0.37
C LYS A 55 -0.61 -11.74 0.06
N GLY A 56 -0.87 -10.72 -0.77
CA GLY A 56 0.11 -9.69 -1.12
C GLY A 56 0.31 -8.69 0.02
N LEU A 57 1.53 -8.17 0.14
CA LEU A 57 1.83 -7.04 1.02
C LEU A 57 2.21 -5.83 0.16
N VAL A 58 1.74 -4.66 0.58
CA VAL A 58 2.05 -3.36 -0.02
C VAL A 58 2.99 -2.62 0.93
N SER A 59 4.11 -2.12 0.39
CA SER A 59 5.02 -1.26 1.15
C SER A 59 4.47 0.17 1.17
N ILE A 60 4.25 0.70 2.36
CA ILE A 60 3.79 2.08 2.57
C ILE A 60 4.90 2.87 3.23
N ASN A 61 5.29 4.00 2.63
CA ASN A 61 6.19 4.94 3.30
C ASN A 61 5.38 5.74 4.33
N LYS A 62 5.64 5.46 5.61
CA LYS A 62 5.15 6.16 6.80
C LYS A 62 6.15 7.20 7.30
N GLY A 63 7.23 7.40 6.57
CA GLY A 63 8.23 8.39 6.87
C GLY A 63 7.70 9.81 6.76
N THR A 64 8.44 10.75 7.35
CA THR A 64 8.17 12.18 7.18
C THR A 64 8.38 12.56 5.71
N PRO A 65 7.48 13.33 5.07
CA PRO A 65 7.74 13.83 3.73
C PRO A 65 9.05 14.62 3.70
N SER A 66 9.88 14.40 2.68
CA SER A 66 11.02 15.28 2.42
C SER A 66 10.47 16.66 2.04
N LEU A 67 11.11 17.72 2.52
CA LEU A 67 10.80 19.07 2.10
C LEU A 67 11.09 19.23 0.60
N GLU A 68 10.14 19.79 -0.13
CA GLU A 68 10.34 20.23 -1.52
C GLU A 68 10.98 21.62 -1.53
N LEU A 69 12.03 21.80 -2.33
CA LEU A 69 12.76 23.06 -2.42
C LEU A 69 11.99 24.10 -3.23
N ASN A 70 12.02 25.36 -2.78
CA ASN A 70 11.59 26.48 -3.62
C ASN A 70 12.69 26.86 -4.64
N ALA A 71 12.36 27.75 -5.59
CA ALA A 71 13.29 28.15 -6.65
C ALA A 71 14.64 28.71 -6.15
N THR A 72 14.65 29.40 -5.00
CA THR A 72 15.89 29.93 -4.42
C THR A 72 16.71 28.82 -3.79
N GLU A 73 16.05 27.95 -3.02
CA GLU A 73 16.70 26.81 -2.36
C GLU A 73 17.25 25.81 -3.38
N GLN A 74 16.57 25.64 -4.52
CA GLN A 74 17.06 24.82 -5.63
C GLN A 74 18.40 25.35 -6.17
N ILE A 75 18.52 26.67 -6.33
CA ILE A 75 19.77 27.30 -6.77
C ILE A 75 20.87 27.10 -5.70
N GLU A 76 20.54 27.23 -4.41
CA GLU A 76 21.48 26.98 -3.32
C GLU A 76 21.98 25.53 -3.31
N PHE A 77 21.07 24.57 -3.52
CA PHE A 77 21.38 23.15 -3.64
C PHE A 77 22.30 22.88 -4.84
N GLU A 78 22.00 23.44 -6.02
CA GLU A 78 22.86 23.31 -7.21
C GLU A 78 24.26 23.92 -7.00
N GLN A 79 24.34 25.06 -6.32
CA GLN A 79 25.62 25.67 -5.95
C GLN A 79 26.42 24.79 -4.99
N ALA A 80 25.75 24.10 -4.06
CA ALA A 80 26.40 23.16 -3.17
C ALA A 80 26.94 21.95 -3.93
N THR A 81 26.19 21.38 -4.86
CA THR A 81 26.64 20.26 -5.71
C THR A 81 27.91 20.64 -6.48
N LYS A 82 27.94 21.82 -7.11
CA LYS A 82 29.15 22.33 -7.78
C LYS A 82 30.33 22.53 -6.82
N ALA A 83 30.06 22.96 -5.59
CA ALA A 83 31.08 23.10 -4.55
C ALA A 83 31.66 21.74 -4.13
N ILE A 84 30.82 20.70 -4.02
CA ILE A 84 31.26 19.31 -3.75
C ILE A 84 32.18 18.82 -4.87
N GLU A 85 31.75 18.95 -6.13
CA GLU A 85 32.54 18.55 -7.32
C GLU A 85 33.91 19.24 -7.37
N SER A 86 33.95 20.51 -6.95
CA SER A 86 35.18 21.31 -6.90
C SER A 86 36.03 21.05 -5.64
N GLY A 87 35.63 20.15 -4.75
CA GLY A 87 36.33 19.85 -3.50
C GLY A 87 36.18 20.92 -2.40
N HIS A 88 35.31 21.91 -2.58
CA HIS A 88 35.06 22.99 -1.63
C HIS A 88 34.06 22.57 -0.53
N ILE A 89 34.44 21.58 0.29
CA ILE A 89 33.56 20.92 1.26
C ILE A 89 32.94 21.89 2.28
N GLN A 90 33.69 22.87 2.77
CA GLN A 90 33.16 23.84 3.74
C GLN A 90 32.07 24.74 3.15
N LYS A 91 32.23 25.12 1.87
CA LYS A 91 31.21 25.89 1.15
C LYS A 91 29.95 25.04 0.92
N ALA A 92 30.13 23.77 0.54
CA ALA A 92 29.02 22.85 0.37
C ALA A 92 28.24 22.63 1.67
N LEU A 93 28.93 22.41 2.79
CA LEU A 93 28.30 22.30 4.11
C LEU A 93 27.51 23.55 4.48
N ALA A 94 28.07 24.74 4.26
CA ALA A 94 27.39 26.00 4.56
C ALA A 94 26.09 26.19 3.76
N LEU A 95 26.03 25.69 2.53
CA LEU A 95 24.84 25.76 1.67
C LEU A 95 23.82 24.65 1.99
N LEU A 96 24.27 23.43 2.28
CA LEU A 96 23.37 22.28 2.48
C LEU A 96 22.82 22.18 3.91
N THR A 97 23.57 22.61 4.92
CA THR A 97 23.14 22.48 6.34
C THR A 97 21.78 23.16 6.59
N PRO A 98 21.53 24.41 6.13
CA PRO A 98 20.21 25.02 6.32
C PRO A 98 19.07 24.30 5.59
N LEU A 99 19.35 23.62 4.47
CA LEU A 99 18.36 22.83 3.74
C LEU A 99 18.10 21.49 4.44
N ALA A 100 19.16 20.84 4.92
CA ALA A 100 19.09 19.62 5.71
C ALA A 100 18.33 19.84 7.02
N ASP A 101 18.62 20.93 7.74
CA ASP A 101 17.94 21.28 9.00
C ASP A 101 16.44 21.57 8.80
N LYS A 102 16.02 21.88 7.57
CA LYS A 102 14.60 22.05 7.20
C LYS A 102 13.93 20.73 6.78
N GLY A 103 14.64 19.61 6.73
CA GLY A 103 14.10 18.30 6.35
C GLY A 103 14.14 17.99 4.86
N HIS A 104 15.07 18.60 4.09
CA HIS A 104 15.28 18.22 2.70
C HIS A 104 16.19 16.98 2.62
N GLY A 105 15.62 15.84 2.25
CA GLY A 105 16.26 14.52 2.36
C GLY A 105 17.60 14.40 1.62
N ASP A 106 17.72 14.95 0.41
CA ASP A 106 18.99 14.90 -0.33
C ASP A 106 20.08 15.72 0.35
N SER A 107 19.72 16.86 0.96
CA SER A 107 20.67 17.67 1.73
C SER A 107 21.09 16.97 3.02
N GLU A 108 20.17 16.33 3.73
CA GLU A 108 20.49 15.52 4.91
C GLU A 108 21.47 14.39 4.58
N LEU A 109 21.25 13.68 3.47
CA LEU A 109 22.13 12.61 3.01
C LEU A 109 23.54 13.14 2.70
N LEU A 110 23.64 14.23 1.93
CA LEU A 110 24.92 14.81 1.55
C LEU A 110 25.69 15.37 2.75
N VAL A 111 25.01 16.06 3.66
CA VAL A 111 25.61 16.57 4.92
C VAL A 111 26.09 15.41 5.78
N CYS A 112 25.28 14.36 5.95
CA CYS A 112 25.65 13.13 6.65
C CYS A 112 26.97 12.56 6.10
N HIS A 113 27.08 12.36 4.78
CA HIS A 113 28.28 11.82 4.16
C HIS A 113 29.51 12.71 4.35
N MET A 114 29.37 14.03 4.19
CA MET A 114 30.47 14.98 4.36
C MET A 114 30.97 15.00 5.82
N LEU A 115 30.07 15.04 6.80
CA LEU A 115 30.42 15.02 8.21
C LEU A 115 31.09 13.70 8.61
N LYS A 116 30.55 12.57 8.14
CA LYS A 116 31.12 11.23 8.38
C LYS A 116 32.54 11.12 7.84
N ARG A 117 32.79 11.61 6.62
CA ARG A 117 34.12 11.61 6.00
C ARG A 117 35.13 12.49 6.77
N ASN A 118 34.65 13.57 7.36
CA ASN A 118 35.44 14.47 8.18
C ASN A 118 35.52 14.04 9.66
N GLN A 119 35.05 12.84 10.00
CA GLN A 119 35.03 12.30 11.36
C GLN A 119 34.26 13.16 12.37
N ASN A 120 33.31 13.99 11.92
CA ASN A 120 32.41 14.74 12.79
C ASN A 120 31.22 13.88 13.18
N THR A 121 31.06 13.59 14.47
CA THR A 121 30.00 12.76 15.06
C THR A 121 28.56 13.22 14.78
N ASP A 122 28.37 14.49 14.44
CA ASP A 122 27.05 15.07 14.13
C ASP A 122 26.40 14.42 12.90
N TRP A 123 27.16 13.67 12.08
CA TRP A 123 26.64 12.89 10.97
C TRP A 123 25.49 11.95 11.38
N GLN A 124 25.48 11.47 12.64
CA GLN A 124 24.44 10.58 13.15
C GLN A 124 23.06 11.25 13.24
N VAL A 125 23.03 12.57 13.46
CA VAL A 125 21.78 13.35 13.51
C VAL A 125 21.13 13.34 12.13
N TYR A 126 21.91 13.68 11.10
CA TYR A 126 21.45 13.70 9.71
C TYR A 126 21.14 12.30 9.17
N ALA A 127 21.89 11.27 9.57
CA ALA A 127 21.55 9.88 9.22
C ALA A 127 20.18 9.47 9.80
N ARG A 128 19.87 9.89 11.04
CA ARG A 128 18.57 9.61 11.65
C ARG A 128 17.45 10.38 10.96
N ALA A 129 17.65 11.67 10.67
CA ALA A 129 16.68 12.49 9.96
C ALA A 129 16.38 11.92 8.56
N TYR A 130 17.43 11.58 7.80
CA TYR A 130 17.29 10.95 6.49
C TYR A 130 16.47 9.66 6.56
N ASN A 131 16.81 8.77 7.49
CA ASN A 131 16.10 7.51 7.65
C ASN A 131 14.62 7.69 8.06
N GLN A 132 14.26 8.80 8.72
CA GLN A 132 12.86 9.10 9.05
C GLN A 132 12.01 9.35 7.81
N HIS A 133 12.59 9.72 6.67
CA HIS A 133 11.87 9.88 5.41
C HIS A 133 11.52 8.55 4.72
N PHE A 134 12.15 7.44 5.10
CA PHE A 134 12.03 6.15 4.39
C PHE A 134 11.57 5.02 5.30
N VAL A 135 10.80 5.34 6.34
CA VAL A 135 10.18 4.33 7.20
C VAL A 135 9.10 3.61 6.40
N THR A 136 9.36 2.37 5.99
CA THR A 136 8.40 1.55 5.27
C THR A 136 7.70 0.56 6.19
N GLU A 137 6.39 0.46 6.07
CA GLU A 137 5.57 -0.57 6.72
C GLU A 137 4.93 -1.47 5.66
N MET A 138 5.01 -2.78 5.86
CA MET A 138 4.36 -3.76 4.99
C MET A 138 2.94 -4.02 5.47
N MET A 139 1.96 -3.69 4.63
CA MET A 139 0.54 -3.78 4.97
C MET A 139 -0.20 -4.68 3.99
N SER A 140 -1.15 -5.48 4.47
CA SER A 140 -2.09 -6.17 3.57
C SER A 140 -3.01 -5.15 2.91
N PRO A 141 -3.27 -5.26 1.59
CA PRO A 141 -4.28 -4.43 0.94
C PRO A 141 -5.69 -4.79 1.40
N ALA A 142 -6.62 -3.88 1.14
CA ALA A 142 -8.05 -4.05 1.41
C ALA A 142 -8.70 -5.10 0.50
N ALA A 143 -8.19 -5.25 -0.72
CA ALA A 143 -8.65 -6.20 -1.71
C ALA A 143 -7.49 -6.65 -2.62
N CYS A 144 -7.66 -7.78 -3.31
CA CYS A 144 -6.71 -8.26 -4.32
C CYS A 144 -7.40 -9.25 -5.28
N TYR A 145 -7.12 -9.10 -6.57
CA TYR A 145 -7.44 -10.07 -7.61
C TYR A 145 -6.27 -11.04 -7.86
N TYR A 146 -6.56 -12.34 -7.86
CA TYR A 146 -5.63 -13.40 -8.23
C TYR A 146 -5.93 -13.91 -9.65
N PRO A 147 -5.10 -13.61 -10.65
CA PRO A 147 -5.37 -13.99 -12.04
C PRO A 147 -5.50 -15.50 -12.28
N GLU A 148 -4.64 -16.29 -11.63
CA GLU A 148 -4.57 -17.74 -11.81
C GLU A 148 -5.85 -18.46 -11.37
N SER A 149 -6.39 -18.08 -10.21
CA SER A 149 -7.61 -18.68 -9.66
C SER A 149 -8.88 -17.90 -10.00
N ARG A 150 -8.76 -16.72 -10.62
CA ARG A 150 -9.84 -15.76 -10.85
C ARG A 150 -10.64 -15.49 -9.58
N VAL A 151 -9.92 -15.14 -8.51
CA VAL A 151 -10.52 -14.87 -7.20
C VAL A 151 -10.27 -13.42 -6.85
N ILE A 152 -11.32 -12.71 -6.46
CA ILE A 152 -11.25 -11.42 -5.79
C ILE A 152 -11.37 -11.69 -4.28
N ALA A 153 -10.29 -11.43 -3.54
CA ALA A 153 -10.29 -11.51 -2.08
C ALA A 153 -10.52 -10.12 -1.50
N ILE A 154 -11.50 -9.99 -0.61
CA ILE A 154 -11.74 -8.78 0.19
C ILE A 154 -11.34 -9.05 1.64
N HIS A 155 -10.58 -8.14 2.23
CA HIS A 155 -10.05 -8.29 3.59
C HIS A 155 -11.19 -8.40 4.63
N PRO A 156 -11.26 -9.48 5.45
CA PRO A 156 -12.35 -9.72 6.40
C PRO A 156 -12.55 -8.61 7.44
N HIS A 157 -11.47 -7.94 7.85
CA HIS A 157 -11.57 -6.79 8.76
C HIS A 157 -12.49 -5.66 8.25
N LEU A 158 -12.70 -5.54 6.94
CA LEU A 158 -13.70 -4.61 6.39
C LEU A 158 -15.13 -5.00 6.79
N HIS A 159 -15.42 -6.30 6.77
CA HIS A 159 -16.72 -6.83 7.20
C HIS A 159 -16.93 -6.59 8.70
N GLU A 160 -15.92 -6.85 9.53
CA GLU A 160 -15.93 -6.58 10.98
C GLU A 160 -16.18 -5.09 11.32
N ARG A 161 -15.74 -4.18 10.45
CA ARG A 161 -15.87 -2.72 10.57
C ARG A 161 -17.18 -2.17 9.98
N GLU A 162 -18.12 -3.04 9.60
CA GLU A 162 -19.36 -2.66 8.93
C GLU A 162 -19.10 -1.80 7.68
N VAL A 163 -18.20 -2.28 6.80
CA VAL A 163 -17.77 -1.53 5.61
C VAL A 163 -18.96 -0.93 4.83
N PRO A 164 -18.95 0.38 4.58
CA PRO A 164 -20.00 1.01 3.80
C PRO A 164 -20.07 0.44 2.38
N MET A 165 -21.28 0.31 1.86
CA MET A 165 -21.52 -0.31 0.55
C MET A 165 -20.78 0.41 -0.61
N PHE A 166 -20.56 1.72 -0.50
CA PHE A 166 -19.80 2.47 -1.51
C PHE A 166 -18.32 2.09 -1.52
N VAL A 167 -17.74 1.73 -0.37
CA VAL A 167 -16.34 1.26 -0.26
C VAL A 167 -16.23 -0.13 -0.86
N LEU A 168 -17.14 -1.03 -0.48
CA LEU A 168 -17.14 -2.40 -1.01
C LEU A 168 -17.26 -2.41 -2.53
N ARG A 169 -18.19 -1.63 -3.08
CA ARG A 169 -18.38 -1.51 -4.54
C ARG A 169 -17.18 -0.90 -5.24
N TYR A 170 -16.50 0.06 -4.60
CA TYR A 170 -15.26 0.61 -5.13
C TYR A 170 -14.15 -0.45 -5.20
N LEU A 171 -13.91 -1.20 -4.11
CA LEU A 171 -12.90 -2.27 -4.08
C LEU A 171 -13.19 -3.32 -5.16
N ILE A 172 -14.43 -3.77 -5.27
CA ILE A 172 -14.84 -4.72 -6.31
C ILE A 172 -14.57 -4.16 -7.71
N TYR A 173 -14.95 -2.91 -7.96
CA TYR A 173 -14.69 -2.26 -9.25
C TYR A 173 -13.18 -2.23 -9.56
N HIS A 174 -12.35 -1.84 -8.59
CA HIS A 174 -10.89 -1.80 -8.73
C HIS A 174 -10.33 -3.17 -9.09
N GLU A 175 -10.73 -4.23 -8.38
CA GLU A 175 -10.24 -5.58 -8.66
C GLU A 175 -10.73 -6.12 -10.00
N CYS A 176 -11.93 -5.73 -10.46
CA CYS A 176 -12.39 -6.04 -11.81
C CYS A 176 -11.52 -5.40 -12.91
N CYS A 177 -10.95 -4.21 -12.66
CA CYS A 177 -10.06 -3.55 -13.62
C CYS A 177 -8.81 -4.40 -13.92
N HIS A 178 -8.28 -5.13 -12.93
CA HIS A 178 -7.12 -6.01 -13.13
C HIS A 178 -7.37 -7.19 -14.08
N GLN A 179 -8.63 -7.58 -14.30
CA GLN A 179 -8.96 -8.60 -15.30
C GLN A 179 -9.10 -8.00 -16.72
N MET A 180 -9.45 -6.72 -16.82
CA MET A 180 -9.64 -6.03 -18.11
C MET A 180 -8.35 -5.46 -18.67
N ILE A 181 -7.44 -5.04 -17.78
CA ILE A 181 -6.21 -4.34 -18.13
C ILE A 181 -5.02 -5.18 -17.73
N ASN A 182 -4.13 -5.42 -18.70
CA ASN A 182 -2.89 -6.15 -18.47
C ASN A 182 -2.01 -5.37 -17.49
N SER A 183 -1.93 -5.87 -16.26
CA SER A 183 -1.10 -5.32 -15.19
C SER A 183 -0.03 -6.33 -14.83
N THR A 184 1.10 -5.86 -14.32
CA THR A 184 2.21 -6.74 -13.86
C THR A 184 2.51 -6.45 -12.40
N GLU A 185 3.21 -7.35 -11.71
CA GLU A 185 3.64 -7.07 -10.33
C GLU A 185 4.52 -5.80 -10.23
N ALA A 186 5.33 -5.52 -11.26
CA ALA A 186 6.17 -4.34 -11.32
C ALA A 186 5.38 -3.05 -11.61
N ILE A 187 4.30 -3.16 -12.38
CA ILE A 187 3.41 -2.05 -12.76
C ILE A 187 1.97 -2.52 -12.56
N PRO A 188 1.47 -2.51 -11.30
CA PRO A 188 0.15 -3.03 -10.99
C PRO A 188 -0.96 -2.11 -11.50
N HIS A 189 -0.67 -0.82 -11.70
CA HIS A 189 -1.66 0.17 -12.13
C HIS A 189 -1.09 1.02 -13.28
N PRO A 190 -1.01 0.48 -14.51
CA PRO A 190 -0.57 1.25 -15.68
C PRO A 190 -1.54 2.40 -16.02
N PRO A 191 -1.15 3.36 -16.88
CA PRO A 191 -2.02 4.48 -17.23
C PRO A 191 -3.43 4.08 -17.69
N GLU A 192 -3.57 3.03 -18.52
CA GLU A 192 -4.89 2.55 -18.96
C GLU A 192 -5.74 2.02 -17.80
N PHE A 193 -5.11 1.41 -16.78
CA PHE A 193 -5.79 0.99 -15.56
C PHE A 193 -6.35 2.22 -14.83
N MET A 194 -5.52 3.25 -14.65
CA MET A 194 -5.92 4.47 -13.95
C MET A 194 -7.06 5.20 -14.66
N GLU A 195 -7.10 5.20 -15.99
CA GLU A 195 -8.22 5.75 -16.76
C GLU A 195 -9.55 5.05 -16.49
N TYR A 196 -9.53 3.73 -16.26
CA TYR A 196 -10.72 2.98 -15.84
C TYR A 196 -11.06 3.23 -14.38
N GLU A 197 -10.05 3.18 -13.51
CA GLU A 197 -10.22 3.33 -12.06
C GLU A 197 -10.79 4.71 -11.70
N LEU A 198 -10.42 5.78 -12.42
CA LEU A 198 -10.99 7.13 -12.27
C LEU A 198 -12.50 7.19 -12.54
N LYS A 199 -13.06 6.23 -13.27
CA LYS A 199 -14.51 6.14 -13.55
C LYS A 199 -15.28 5.39 -12.47
N ALA A 200 -14.58 4.84 -11.47
CA ALA A 200 -15.19 4.05 -10.42
C ALA A 200 -16.20 4.88 -9.60
N PRO A 201 -17.38 4.33 -9.28
CA PRO A 201 -18.36 5.03 -8.47
C PRO A 201 -17.83 5.27 -7.05
N PHE A 202 -18.00 6.50 -6.55
CA PHE A 202 -17.63 6.90 -5.18
C PHE A 202 -16.15 6.73 -4.81
N ARG A 203 -15.27 6.62 -5.82
CA ARG A 203 -13.82 6.44 -5.67
C ARG A 203 -13.21 7.27 -4.55
N ASP A 204 -13.26 8.59 -4.65
CA ASP A 204 -12.54 9.47 -3.72
C ASP A 204 -13.07 9.33 -2.29
N LYS A 205 -14.39 9.16 -2.14
CA LYS A 205 -15.02 8.91 -0.85
C LYS A 205 -14.61 7.55 -0.26
N ALA A 206 -14.48 6.51 -1.10
CA ALA A 206 -14.02 5.20 -0.68
C ALA A 206 -12.55 5.22 -0.27
N LEU A 207 -11.70 5.89 -1.05
CA LEU A 207 -10.28 6.06 -0.76
C LEU A 207 -10.06 6.80 0.57
N LEU A 208 -10.79 7.88 0.82
CA LEU A 208 -10.73 8.59 2.11
C LEU A 208 -11.16 7.73 3.29
N TRP A 209 -12.16 6.87 3.11
CA TRP A 209 -12.60 5.96 4.16
C TRP A 209 -11.55 4.87 4.42
N LEU A 210 -10.99 4.27 3.36
CA LEU A 210 -9.96 3.24 3.46
C LEU A 210 -8.70 3.76 4.15
N ASP A 211 -8.25 4.97 3.78
CA ASP A 211 -7.11 5.63 4.40
C ASP A 211 -7.34 5.86 5.91
N LYS A 212 -8.54 6.34 6.28
CA LYS A 212 -8.93 6.53 7.68
C LYS A 212 -8.95 5.22 8.47
N GLU A 213 -9.40 4.12 7.87
CA GLU A 213 -9.40 2.79 8.50
C GLU A 213 -8.03 2.09 8.43
N GLY A 214 -7.01 2.76 7.90
CA GLY A 214 -5.64 2.29 7.90
C GLY A 214 -5.32 1.27 6.80
N PHE A 215 -6.15 1.15 5.76
CA PHE A 215 -5.79 0.33 4.61
C PHE A 215 -4.90 1.09 3.63
N PRO A 216 -3.89 0.45 3.03
CA PRO A 216 -3.10 1.08 1.98
C PRO A 216 -3.99 1.42 0.78
N THR A 217 -3.84 2.64 0.27
CA THR A 217 -4.58 3.11 -0.91
C THR A 217 -3.62 3.53 -2.03
N LEU A 218 -4.17 3.82 -3.21
CA LEU A 218 -3.40 4.32 -4.36
C LEU A 218 -2.57 5.58 -4.05
N HIS A 219 -3.02 6.42 -3.10
CA HIS A 219 -2.27 7.61 -2.68
C HIS A 219 -1.08 7.26 -1.77
N SER A 220 -1.16 6.15 -1.05
CA SER A 220 -0.19 5.77 -0.01
C SER A 220 0.86 4.77 -0.53
N ALA A 221 0.57 4.06 -1.62
CA ALA A 221 1.38 2.95 -2.15
C ALA A 221 2.47 3.36 -3.17
N GLN A 222 2.61 4.65 -3.49
CA GLN A 222 3.55 5.15 -4.51
C GLN A 222 4.95 5.52 -3.96
N ALA A 223 5.37 4.97 -2.84
CA ALA A 223 6.72 5.23 -2.36
C ALA A 223 7.77 4.57 -3.28
N PRO A 224 8.69 5.33 -3.90
CA PRO A 224 9.81 4.71 -4.59
C PRO A 224 10.65 3.92 -3.58
N LEU A 225 11.03 2.71 -3.95
CA LEU A 225 12.02 1.94 -3.19
C LEU A 225 13.32 2.76 -3.11
N PRO A 226 13.94 2.92 -1.93
CA PRO A 226 15.24 3.55 -1.84
C PRO A 226 16.24 2.77 -2.70
N ALA A 227 17.05 3.48 -3.48
CA ALA A 227 18.14 2.86 -4.23
C ALA A 227 19.05 2.09 -3.26
N PRO A 228 19.54 0.89 -3.64
CA PRO A 228 20.42 0.12 -2.77
C PRO A 228 21.67 0.95 -2.46
N LEU A 229 22.01 1.03 -1.17
CA LEU A 229 23.28 1.60 -0.69
C LEU A 229 24.43 0.86 -1.39
N GLN A 230 25.13 1.55 -2.30
CA GLN A 230 26.39 1.09 -2.91
C GLN A 230 27.60 1.58 -2.11
#